data_AF-A1JLF8-F1
#
_entry.id   AF-A1JLF8-F1
#
_cell.length_a   1.000
_cell.length_b   1.000
_cell.length_c   1.000
_cell.angle_alpha   90.00
_cell.angle_beta   90.00
_cell.angle_gamma   90.00
#
_symmetry.space_group_name_H-M   'P 1'
#
loop_
_entity.id
_entity.type
_entity.pdbx_description
1 polymer ?
#
loop_
_entity_poly.entity_id
_entity_poly.type
_entity_poly.pdbx_seq_one_letter_code
_entity_poly.pdbx_strand_id
1 'polypeptide(L)'
;MHHYPASYTYDEASGEYHIHYRDFPESGSVTYSADDIELEAQDGIKNGIAAQIEEQRPVPAPSAMQPDDIAIHVPILVRLKAELHNAMLTTQTRKADMARKLGLNAAQMDRLLDVYYASKVEALEQALYLLGFEAEVAVRKVG
;
A
#
# COMPACT_ATOMS: atom_id res chain seq x y z
N MET A 1 -11.63 5.31 -6.57
CA MET A 1 -11.85 3.94 -6.06
C MET A 1 -10.66 3.65 -5.15
N HIS A 2 -10.87 3.51 -3.84
CA HIS A 2 -9.79 3.59 -2.84
C HIS A 2 -9.43 2.25 -2.18
N HIS A 3 -10.23 1.21 -2.41
CA HIS A 3 -10.06 -0.12 -1.82
C HIS A 3 -9.45 -1.06 -2.84
N TYR A 4 -8.53 -1.91 -2.38
CA TYR A 4 -8.03 -3.00 -3.20
C TYR A 4 -8.99 -4.19 -3.13
N PRO A 5 -9.24 -4.86 -4.25
CA PRO A 5 -10.02 -6.09 -4.28
C PRO A 5 -9.20 -7.25 -3.73
N ALA A 6 -9.80 -8.02 -2.82
CA ALA A 6 -9.32 -9.33 -2.42
C ALA A 6 -10.44 -10.36 -2.57
N SER A 7 -10.08 -11.61 -2.80
CA SER A 7 -11.00 -12.75 -2.80
C SER A 7 -10.45 -13.84 -1.89
N TYR A 8 -11.28 -14.77 -1.44
CA TYR A 8 -10.79 -15.91 -0.67
C TYR A 8 -11.47 -17.22 -1.05
N THR A 9 -10.80 -18.33 -0.77
CA THR A 9 -11.33 -19.69 -0.89
C THR A 9 -11.17 -20.42 0.43
N TYR A 10 -12.15 -21.22 0.83
CA TYR A 10 -12.05 -22.10 2.00
C TYR A 10 -11.58 -23.50 1.58
N ASP A 11 -10.54 -24.00 2.22
CA ASP A 11 -10.05 -25.37 2.08
C ASP A 11 -10.60 -26.22 3.23
N GLU A 12 -11.52 -27.14 2.92
CA GLU A 12 -12.13 -28.03 3.92
C GLU A 12 -11.14 -29.02 4.54
N ALA A 13 -10.04 -29.35 3.86
CA ALA A 13 -9.08 -30.35 4.34
C ALA A 13 -8.17 -29.76 5.43
N SER A 14 -7.74 -28.52 5.27
CA SER A 14 -6.91 -27.79 6.23
C SER A 14 -7.74 -26.97 7.23
N GLY A 15 -8.96 -26.60 6.87
CA GLY A 15 -9.79 -25.65 7.60
C GLY A 15 -9.33 -24.19 7.43
N GLU A 16 -8.61 -23.89 6.36
CA GLU A 16 -7.99 -22.58 6.09
C GLU A 16 -8.80 -21.75 5.09
N TYR A 17 -8.79 -20.43 5.29
CA TYR A 17 -9.20 -19.44 4.31
C TYR A 17 -7.96 -18.89 3.61
N HIS A 18 -7.81 -19.19 2.33
CA HIS A 18 -6.73 -18.66 1.49
C HIS A 18 -7.18 -17.37 0.83
N ILE A 19 -6.43 -16.30 1.03
CA ILE A 19 -6.75 -14.95 0.55
C ILE A 19 -5.85 -14.61 -0.65
N HIS A 20 -6.46 -14.09 -1.70
CA HIS A 20 -5.83 -13.76 -2.97
C HIS A 20 -6.02 -12.29 -3.32
N TYR A 21 -4.99 -11.68 -3.89
CA TYR A 21 -4.98 -10.26 -4.27
C TYR A 21 -4.75 -10.12 -5.76
N ARG A 22 -5.74 -9.56 -6.48
CA ARG A 22 -5.63 -9.39 -7.94
C ARG A 22 -4.49 -8.45 -8.33
N ASP A 23 -4.29 -7.40 -7.55
CA ASP A 23 -3.26 -6.39 -7.81
C ASP A 23 -1.88 -6.79 -7.26
N PHE A 24 -1.81 -7.83 -6.41
CA PHE A 24 -0.56 -8.36 -5.87
C PHE A 24 -0.54 -9.89 -5.96
N PRO A 25 -0.45 -10.49 -7.17
CA PRO A 25 -0.60 -11.94 -7.35
C PRO A 25 0.47 -12.78 -6.65
N GLU A 26 1.67 -12.22 -6.46
CA GLU A 26 2.75 -12.83 -5.67
C GLU A 26 2.50 -12.80 -4.15
N SER A 27 1.50 -12.05 -3.68
CA SER A 27 1.11 -11.99 -2.27
C SER A 27 -0.05 -12.96 -1.99
N GLY A 28 -0.05 -13.57 -0.81
CA GLY A 28 -1.14 -14.40 -0.31
C GLY A 28 -1.14 -14.40 1.21
N SER A 29 -2.34 -14.48 1.80
CA SER A 29 -2.51 -14.63 3.25
C SER A 29 -3.38 -15.85 3.55
N VAL A 30 -3.27 -16.36 4.78
CA VAL A 30 -4.05 -17.50 5.24
C VAL A 30 -4.56 -17.22 6.65
N THR A 31 -5.80 -17.61 6.94
CA THR A 31 -6.38 -17.58 8.29
C THR A 31 -7.25 -18.79 8.56
N TYR A 32 -7.44 -19.15 9.83
CA TYR A 32 -8.38 -20.20 10.27
C TYR A 32 -9.73 -19.61 10.70
N SER A 33 -9.87 -18.29 10.71
CA SER A 33 -11.04 -17.56 11.20
C SER A 33 -11.65 -16.72 10.08
N ALA A 34 -12.95 -16.92 9.82
CA ALA A 34 -13.67 -16.10 8.85
C ALA A 34 -13.69 -14.61 9.26
N ASP A 35 -13.71 -14.34 10.57
CA ASP A 35 -13.76 -12.98 11.11
C ASP A 35 -12.43 -12.23 10.91
N ASP A 36 -11.32 -12.95 10.69
CA ASP A 36 -9.99 -12.37 10.51
C ASP A 36 -9.63 -12.14 9.03
N ILE A 37 -10.47 -12.57 8.08
CA ILE A 37 -10.18 -12.49 6.63
C ILE A 37 -9.84 -11.06 6.21
N GLU A 38 -10.64 -10.07 6.63
CA GLU A 38 -10.41 -8.67 6.22
C GLU A 38 -9.11 -8.11 6.81
N LEU A 39 -8.80 -8.45 8.06
CA LEU A 39 -7.58 -8.02 8.73
C LEU A 39 -6.33 -8.59 8.04
N GLU A 40 -6.33 -9.90 7.79
CA GLU A 40 -5.23 -10.58 7.11
C GLU A 40 -5.10 -10.15 5.64
N ALA A 41 -6.21 -9.80 5.01
CA ALA A 41 -6.23 -9.23 3.67
C ALA A 41 -5.57 -7.84 3.63
N GLN A 42 -5.87 -6.98 4.61
CA GLN A 42 -5.25 -5.65 4.73
C GLN A 42 -3.74 -5.77 4.91
N ASP A 43 -3.29 -6.66 5.79
CA ASP A 43 -1.86 -6.88 6.01
C ASP A 43 -1.17 -7.50 4.78
N GLY A 44 -1.83 -8.42 4.08
CA GLY A 44 -1.33 -8.97 2.82
C GLY A 44 -1.13 -7.90 1.74
N ILE A 45 -2.08 -6.98 1.56
CA ILE A 45 -1.92 -5.84 0.64
C ILE A 45 -0.79 -4.90 1.10
N LYS A 46 -0.68 -4.62 2.40
CA LYS A 46 0.41 -3.80 2.94
C LYS A 46 1.78 -4.43 2.64
N ASN A 47 1.89 -5.75 2.78
CA ASN A 47 3.10 -6.52 2.44
C ASN A 47 3.39 -6.49 0.93
N GLY A 48 2.36 -6.65 0.09
CA GLY A 48 2.50 -6.53 -1.36
C GLY A 48 3.02 -5.16 -1.79
N ILE A 49 2.50 -4.08 -1.19
CA ILE A 49 3.02 -2.71 -1.41
C ILE A 49 4.48 -2.59 -0.96
N ALA A 50 4.83 -3.12 0.21
CA ALA A 50 6.20 -3.10 0.73
C ALA A 50 7.17 -3.77 -0.25
N ALA A 51 6.81 -4.94 -0.78
CA ALA A 51 7.62 -5.67 -1.75
C ALA A 51 7.83 -4.89 -3.05
N GLN A 52 6.79 -4.25 -3.60
CA GLN A 52 6.95 -3.38 -4.78
C GLN A 52 7.94 -2.23 -4.52
N ILE A 53 7.87 -1.61 -3.33
CA ILE A 53 8.78 -0.52 -2.93
C ILE A 53 10.22 -1.02 -2.83
N GLU A 54 10.43 -2.17 -2.18
CA GLU A 54 11.74 -2.80 -2.01
C GLU A 54 12.38 -3.16 -3.35
N GLU A 55 11.59 -3.75 -4.26
CA GLU A 55 12.02 -4.19 -5.59
C GLU A 55 12.09 -3.05 -6.62
N GLN A 56 11.80 -1.81 -6.21
CA GLN A 56 11.75 -0.64 -7.09
C GLN A 56 10.79 -0.80 -8.28
N ARG A 57 9.68 -1.51 -8.06
CA ARG A 57 8.60 -1.69 -9.03
C ARG A 57 7.44 -0.75 -8.75
N PRO A 58 6.65 -0.35 -9.77
CA PRO A 58 5.45 0.44 -9.55
C PRO A 58 4.44 -0.29 -8.66
N VAL A 59 3.91 0.40 -7.65
CA VAL A 59 2.76 -0.08 -6.89
C VAL A 59 1.51 0.11 -7.76
N PRO A 60 0.76 -0.95 -8.10
CA PRO A 60 -0.42 -0.84 -8.96
C PRO A 60 -1.52 -0.02 -8.28
N ALA A 61 -2.34 0.67 -9.07
CA ALA A 61 -3.58 1.25 -8.54
C ALA A 61 -4.60 0.14 -8.27
N PRO A 62 -5.54 0.33 -7.32
CA PRO A 62 -6.57 -0.66 -7.06
C PRO A 62 -7.41 -0.98 -8.31
N SER A 63 -7.53 -2.25 -8.63
CA SER A 63 -8.41 -2.74 -9.69
C SER A 63 -9.88 -2.49 -9.38
N ALA A 64 -10.73 -2.43 -10.41
CA ALA A 64 -12.17 -2.33 -10.23
C ALA A 64 -12.73 -3.60 -9.58
N MET A 65 -13.59 -3.45 -8.57
CA MET A 65 -14.28 -4.55 -7.86
C MET A 65 -15.08 -5.43 -8.83
N GLN A 66 -15.01 -6.73 -8.62
CA GLN A 66 -15.81 -7.77 -9.27
C GLN A 66 -16.83 -8.35 -8.28
N PRO A 67 -17.84 -9.11 -8.75
CA PRO A 67 -18.67 -9.91 -7.87
C PRO A 67 -17.81 -10.75 -6.93
N ASP A 68 -18.22 -10.85 -5.67
CA ASP A 68 -17.58 -11.61 -4.60
C ASP A 68 -16.19 -11.10 -4.12
N ASP A 69 -15.67 -10.00 -4.71
CA ASP A 69 -14.50 -9.32 -4.15
C ASP A 69 -14.86 -8.66 -2.80
N ILE A 70 -13.97 -8.79 -1.81
CA ILE A 70 -13.95 -8.01 -0.58
C ILE A 70 -13.21 -6.70 -0.84
N ALA A 71 -13.81 -5.57 -0.45
CA ALA A 71 -13.19 -4.25 -0.57
C ALA A 71 -12.24 -4.00 0.60
N ILE A 72 -10.93 -4.14 0.39
CA ILE A 72 -9.95 -4.00 1.46
C ILE A 72 -9.46 -2.56 1.59
N HIS A 73 -9.61 -2.00 2.80
CA HIS A 73 -9.13 -0.66 3.12
C HIS A 73 -7.61 -0.68 3.30
N VAL A 74 -6.93 0.29 2.69
CA VAL A 74 -5.52 0.55 2.93
C VAL A 74 -5.37 1.85 3.72
N PRO A 75 -4.68 1.84 4.87
CA PRO A 75 -4.45 3.04 5.66
C PRO A 75 -3.85 4.17 4.84
N ILE A 76 -4.30 5.40 5.09
CA ILE A 76 -3.94 6.57 4.27
C ILE A 76 -2.43 6.81 4.19
N LEU A 77 -1.68 6.58 5.27
CA LEU A 77 -0.22 6.72 5.28
C LEU A 77 0.46 5.68 4.38
N VAL A 78 -0.02 4.43 4.37
CA VAL A 78 0.49 3.39 3.46
C VAL A 78 0.25 3.81 2.02
N ARG A 79 -0.94 4.34 1.72
CA ARG A 79 -1.26 4.84 0.39
C ARG A 79 -0.36 6.01 -0.04
N LEU A 80 -0.17 7.01 0.81
CA LEU A 80 0.70 8.15 0.51
C LEU A 80 2.15 7.72 0.25
N LYS A 81 2.65 6.70 0.95
CA LYS A 81 3.99 6.14 0.70
C LYS A 81 4.09 5.42 -0.62
N ALA A 82 3.08 4.63 -0.98
CA ALA A 82 2.98 4.01 -2.30
C ALA A 82 2.96 5.05 -3.44
N GLU A 83 2.18 6.12 -3.28
CA GLU A 83 2.13 7.20 -4.27
C GLU A 83 3.45 7.98 -4.34
N LEU A 84 4.11 8.23 -3.21
CA LEU A 84 5.44 8.85 -3.20
C LEU A 84 6.45 7.99 -3.94
N HIS A 85 6.44 6.67 -3.72
CA HIS A 85 7.29 5.73 -4.45
C HIS A 85 7.02 5.77 -5.95
N ASN A 86 5.75 5.68 -6.37
CA ASN A 86 5.37 5.77 -7.78
C ASN A 86 5.77 7.11 -8.42
N ALA A 87 5.62 8.22 -7.69
CA ALA A 87 6.05 9.54 -8.13
C ALA A 87 7.58 9.61 -8.29
N MET A 88 8.34 9.02 -7.38
CA MET A 88 9.80 8.93 -7.48
C MET A 88 10.23 8.10 -8.70
N LEU A 89 9.58 6.97 -8.98
CA LEU A 89 9.84 6.18 -10.18
C LEU A 89 9.52 6.97 -11.45
N THR A 90 8.33 7.59 -11.51
CA THR A 90 7.86 8.35 -12.68
C THR A 90 8.76 9.53 -13.00
N THR A 91 9.24 10.23 -11.97
CA THR A 91 10.15 11.40 -12.11
C THR A 91 11.62 11.01 -12.15
N GLN A 92 11.94 9.71 -12.08
CA GLN A 92 13.30 9.18 -11.97
C GLN A 92 14.13 9.79 -10.81
N THR A 93 13.44 10.18 -9.73
CA THR A 93 14.08 10.80 -8.56
C THR A 93 14.68 9.73 -7.64
N ARG A 94 15.99 9.82 -7.38
CA ARG A 94 16.68 8.91 -6.45
C ARG A 94 16.40 9.27 -5.00
N LYS A 95 16.39 8.28 -4.10
CA LYS A 95 16.26 8.47 -2.65
C LYS A 95 17.23 9.52 -2.09
N ALA A 96 18.50 9.49 -2.49
CA ALA A 96 19.52 10.45 -2.03
C ALA A 96 19.20 11.90 -2.46
N ASP A 97 18.63 12.10 -3.64
CA ASP A 97 18.24 13.42 -4.13
C ASP A 97 17.02 13.94 -3.37
N MET A 98 16.03 13.06 -3.13
CA MET A 98 14.86 13.40 -2.32
C MET A 98 15.25 13.74 -0.88
N ALA A 99 16.11 12.92 -0.26
CA ALA A 99 16.62 13.15 1.10
C ALA A 99 17.26 14.53 1.21
N ARG A 100 18.10 14.91 0.24
CA ARG A 100 18.74 16.23 0.18
C ARG A 100 17.73 17.37 0.01
N LYS A 101 16.71 17.22 -0.84
CA LYS A 101 15.65 18.24 -1.01
C LYS A 101 14.86 18.45 0.28
N LEU A 102 14.64 17.39 1.06
CA LEU A 102 13.89 17.41 2.32
C LEU A 102 14.77 17.71 3.55
N GLY A 103 16.10 17.80 3.40
CA GLY A 103 17.01 17.94 4.53
C GLY A 103 17.06 16.71 5.46
N LEU A 104 16.75 15.52 4.92
CA LEU A 104 16.75 14.25 5.62
C LEU A 104 18.07 13.50 5.41
N ASN A 105 18.45 12.68 6.39
CA ASN A 105 19.49 11.67 6.18
C ASN A 105 18.92 10.41 5.49
N ALA A 106 19.81 9.49 5.09
CA ALA A 106 19.42 8.28 4.38
C ALA A 106 18.41 7.41 5.18
N ALA A 107 18.64 7.20 6.47
CA ALA A 107 17.76 6.39 7.31
C ALA A 107 16.36 7.02 7.47
N GLN A 108 16.27 8.34 7.55
CA GLN A 108 15.00 9.06 7.56
C GLN A 108 14.26 8.95 6.22
N MET A 109 14.99 8.98 5.10
CA MET A 109 14.41 8.79 3.77
C MET A 109 13.88 7.37 3.58
N ASP A 110 14.62 6.35 4.03
CA ASP A 110 14.15 4.97 3.97
C ASP A 110 12.88 4.76 4.82
N ARG A 111 12.86 5.31 6.03
CA ARG A 111 11.67 5.31 6.91
C ARG A 111 10.46 6.03 6.30
N LEU A 112 10.70 7.08 5.52
CA LEU A 112 9.62 7.81 4.85
C LEU A 112 8.90 6.91 3.82
N LEU A 113 9.61 5.99 3.16
CA LEU A 113 9.06 5.04 2.18
C LEU A 113 8.62 3.71 2.80
N ASP A 114 9.14 3.33 3.97
CA ASP A 114 8.79 2.11 4.68
C ASP A 114 7.33 2.13 5.18
N VAL A 115 6.46 1.29 4.61
CA VAL A 115 5.03 1.24 4.95
C VAL A 115 4.73 0.75 6.37
N TYR A 116 5.70 0.15 7.07
CA TYR A 116 5.57 -0.27 8.48
C TYR A 116 6.00 0.82 9.46
N TYR A 117 6.65 1.89 8.98
CA TYR A 117 7.15 2.96 9.82
C TYR A 117 6.16 4.12 9.90
N ALA A 118 5.85 4.59 11.12
CA ALA A 118 5.00 5.76 11.30
C ALA A 118 5.65 7.02 10.68
N SER A 119 4.89 7.81 9.95
CA SER A 119 5.37 9.04 9.32
C SER A 119 4.36 10.15 9.49
N LYS A 120 4.88 11.38 9.57
CA LYS A 120 4.06 12.58 9.57
C LYS A 120 3.50 12.80 8.16
N VAL A 121 2.20 13.11 8.07
CA VAL A 121 1.54 13.36 6.78
C VAL A 121 2.23 14.53 6.07
N GLU A 122 2.58 15.58 6.81
CA GLU A 122 3.21 16.79 6.28
C GLU A 122 4.53 16.51 5.55
N ALA A 123 5.29 15.51 6.01
CA ALA A 123 6.53 15.11 5.35
C ALA A 123 6.28 14.40 4.01
N LEU A 124 5.22 13.59 3.94
CA LEU A 124 4.82 12.89 2.71
C LEU A 124 4.24 13.86 1.68
N GLU A 125 3.39 14.80 2.13
CA GLU A 125 2.83 15.86 1.27
C GLU A 125 3.93 16.75 0.70
N GLN A 126 4.88 17.19 1.53
CA GLN A 126 6.01 18.00 1.06
C GLN A 126 6.86 17.22 0.03
N ALA A 127 7.11 15.94 0.26
CA ALA A 127 7.86 15.10 -0.67
C ALA A 127 7.15 14.96 -2.02
N LEU A 128 5.84 14.71 -2.01
CA LEU A 128 5.00 14.64 -3.21
C LEU A 128 5.00 15.98 -3.96
N TYR A 129 4.83 17.09 -3.25
CA TYR A 129 4.82 18.43 -3.84
C TYR A 129 6.15 18.77 -4.54
N LEU A 130 7.28 18.38 -3.95
CA LEU A 130 8.62 18.54 -4.57
C LEU A 130 8.82 17.71 -5.84
N LEU A 131 7.92 16.76 -6.12
CA LEU A 131 7.86 15.96 -7.34
C LEU A 131 6.77 16.44 -8.31
N GLY A 132 6.01 17.48 -7.96
CA GLY A 132 4.93 18.01 -8.78
C GLY A 132 3.58 17.31 -8.60
N PHE A 133 3.38 16.61 -7.48
CA PHE A 133 2.12 15.95 -7.14
C PHE A 133 1.47 16.62 -5.93
N GLU A 134 0.15 16.76 -5.97
CA GLU A 134 -0.65 17.28 -4.85
C GLU A 134 -1.38 16.12 -4.18
N ALA A 135 -1.34 16.08 -2.85
CA ALA A 135 -2.10 15.12 -2.06
C ALA A 135 -3.43 15.74 -1.65
N GLU A 136 -4.52 15.00 -1.85
CA GLU A 136 -5.86 15.43 -1.45
C GLU A 136 -6.50 14.39 -0.51
N VAL A 137 -7.32 14.88 0.43
CA VAL A 137 -8.07 14.02 1.37
C VAL A 137 -9.57 14.16 1.12
N ALA A 138 -10.26 13.03 1.14
CA ALA A 138 -11.72 12.98 1.13
C ALA A 138 -12.22 12.12 2.29
N VAL A 139 -13.25 12.59 3.00
CA VAL A 139 -13.92 11.84 4.07
C VAL A 139 -15.24 11.30 3.55
N ARG A 140 -15.52 10.01 3.80
CA ARG A 140 -16.75 9.33 3.41
C ARG A 140 -17.27 8.50 4.57
N LYS A 141 -18.58 8.30 4.63
CA LYS A 141 -19.20 7.37 5.59
C LYS A 141 -18.86 5.94 5.18
N VAL A 142 -18.32 5.15 6.12
CA VAL A 142 -18.21 3.69 5.97
C VAL A 142 -19.61 3.11 6.13
N GLY A 143 -20.06 2.36 5.13
CA GLY A 143 -21.38 1.73 5.07
C GLY A 143 -21.34 0.30 5.56
#